data_AF-A0A660Z476-F1
#
_entry.id   AF-A0A660Z476-F1
#
_cell.length_a   1.000
_cell.length_b   1.000
_cell.length_c   1.000
_cell.angle_alpha   90.00
_cell.angle_beta   90.00
_cell.angle_gamma   90.00
#
_symmetry.space_group_name_H-M   'P 1'
#
loop_
_entity.id
_entity.type
_entity.pdbx_description
1 polymer ?
#
loop_
_entity_poly.entity_id
_entity_poly.type
_entity_poly.pdbx_seq_one_letter_code
_entity_poly.pdbx_strand_id
1 'polypeptide(L)'
;MDQLLDEVGVDAARFFFLLRSVSSHLDFDLDLARTLGRENPVYYVQYLHARARSLLEFASTRGLSPDGADPSKLKLPEERTILRKMLFFQDLIEEIARNRSPHLMPHYLLELASLYHNYYQKVRIVAEDEEISRARLLLSLGVGNVVKKGLELIGVEAPERM
;
A
#
# COMPACT_ATOMS: atom_id res chain seq x y z
N MET A 1 -24.53 14.01 -1.73
CA MET A 1 -23.64 12.93 -1.24
C MET A 1 -23.79 11.73 -2.16
N ASP A 2 -25.00 11.24 -2.38
CA ASP A 2 -25.28 10.10 -3.27
C ASP A 2 -24.75 10.30 -4.70
N GLN A 3 -25.00 11.45 -5.33
CA GLN A 3 -24.47 11.76 -6.67
C GLN A 3 -22.92 11.76 -6.74
N LEU A 4 -22.23 12.17 -5.67
CA LEU A 4 -20.76 12.14 -5.63
C LEU A 4 -20.27 10.69 -5.58
N LEU A 5 -20.89 9.87 -4.73
CA LEU A 5 -20.53 8.46 -4.57
C LEU A 5 -20.79 7.66 -5.84
N ASP A 6 -21.87 7.97 -6.56
CA ASP A 6 -22.19 7.37 -7.86
C ASP A 6 -21.14 7.72 -8.93
N GLU A 7 -20.53 8.90 -8.83
CA GLU A 7 -19.56 9.40 -9.82
C GLU A 7 -18.13 8.94 -9.57
N VAL A 8 -17.66 8.91 -8.31
CA VAL A 8 -16.25 8.59 -7.98
C VAL A 8 -16.07 7.26 -7.24
N GLY A 9 -17.15 6.68 -6.72
CA GLY A 9 -17.10 5.51 -5.85
C GLY A 9 -16.79 5.83 -4.39
N VAL A 10 -17.22 4.94 -3.51
CA VAL A 10 -17.13 5.11 -2.05
C VAL A 10 -15.68 5.20 -1.56
N ASP A 11 -14.80 4.39 -2.15
CA ASP A 11 -13.38 4.33 -1.77
C ASP A 11 -12.64 5.62 -2.11
N ALA A 12 -12.82 6.14 -3.33
CA ALA A 12 -12.21 7.40 -3.74
C ALA A 12 -12.72 8.55 -2.87
N ALA A 13 -14.04 8.64 -2.64
CA ALA A 13 -14.59 9.64 -1.74
C ALA A 13 -13.92 9.55 -0.35
N ARG A 14 -13.97 8.39 0.32
CA ARG A 14 -13.37 8.20 1.65
C ARG A 14 -11.90 8.60 1.70
N PHE A 15 -11.11 8.12 0.73
CA PHE A 15 -9.68 8.38 0.71
C PHE A 15 -9.37 9.88 0.56
N PHE A 16 -10.04 10.57 -0.37
CA PHE A 16 -9.83 11.99 -0.62
C PHE A 16 -10.30 12.87 0.55
N PHE A 17 -11.45 12.59 1.14
CA PHE A 17 -11.92 13.30 2.33
C PHE A 17 -10.96 13.12 3.51
N LEU A 18 -10.44 11.90 3.70
CA LEU A 18 -9.49 11.62 4.78
C LEU A 18 -8.10 12.19 4.52
N LEU A 19 -7.70 12.44 3.28
CA LEU A 19 -6.38 13.01 2.96
C LEU A 19 -6.13 14.37 3.63
N ARG A 20 -7.20 15.07 4.03
CA ARG A 20 -7.18 16.41 4.60
C ARG A 20 -7.36 16.38 6.11
N SER A 21 -6.67 17.28 6.80
CA SER A 21 -6.93 17.50 8.22
C SER A 21 -8.28 18.22 8.39
N VAL A 22 -8.93 17.98 9.52
CA VAL A 22 -10.28 18.52 9.82
C VAL A 22 -10.32 20.05 9.81
N SER A 23 -9.18 20.71 10.02
CA SER A 23 -9.04 22.18 10.05
C SER A 23 -8.69 22.79 8.69
N SER A 24 -8.51 22.00 7.64
CA SER A 24 -8.11 22.48 6.31
C SER A 24 -9.31 22.67 5.39
N HIS A 25 -9.21 23.63 4.46
CA HIS A 25 -10.21 23.79 3.40
C HIS A 25 -10.12 22.61 2.44
N LEU A 26 -11.25 21.95 2.18
CA LEU A 26 -11.31 20.81 1.27
C LEU A 26 -11.57 21.32 -0.15
N ASP A 27 -10.53 21.22 -0.98
CA ASP A 27 -10.66 21.30 -2.44
C ASP A 27 -10.71 19.87 -2.98
N PHE A 28 -11.90 19.41 -3.38
CA PHE A 28 -12.14 18.06 -3.87
C PHE A 28 -12.07 18.04 -5.39
N ASP A 29 -10.96 17.53 -5.92
CA ASP A 29 -10.77 17.37 -7.35
C ASP A 29 -11.56 16.15 -7.87
N LEU A 30 -12.75 16.42 -8.39
CA LEU A 30 -13.65 15.41 -8.96
C LEU A 30 -13.03 14.69 -10.16
N ASP A 31 -12.32 15.43 -11.00
CA ASP A 31 -11.72 14.86 -12.22
C ASP A 31 -10.64 13.87 -11.83
N LEU A 32 -9.77 14.23 -10.88
CA LEU A 32 -8.76 13.32 -10.34
C LEU A 32 -9.39 12.09 -9.67
N ALA A 33 -10.44 12.28 -8.87
CA ALA A 33 -11.11 11.19 -8.16
C ALA A 33 -11.78 10.17 -9.10
N ARG A 34 -12.15 10.56 -10.33
CA ARG A 34 -12.69 9.66 -11.36
C ARG A 34 -11.63 8.87 -12.11
N THR A 35 -10.37 9.27 -12.05
CA THR A 35 -9.31 8.60 -12.82
C THR A 35 -8.99 7.20 -12.26
N LEU A 36 -8.81 6.23 -13.15
CA LEU A 36 -8.37 4.86 -12.83
C LEU A 36 -6.88 4.71 -13.16
N GLY A 37 -6.08 5.64 -12.63
CA GLY A 37 -4.67 5.80 -12.95
C GLY A 37 -3.81 6.01 -11.71
N ARG A 38 -2.50 6.16 -11.92
CA ARG A 38 -1.53 6.34 -10.83
C ARG A 38 -1.62 7.72 -10.17
N GLU A 39 -2.20 8.67 -10.88
CA GLU A 39 -2.53 10.00 -10.40
C GLU A 39 -3.62 9.98 -9.31
N ASN A 40 -4.53 8.99 -9.35
CA ASN A 40 -5.51 8.80 -8.30
C ASN A 40 -4.86 8.16 -7.06
N PRO A 41 -4.83 8.85 -5.90
CA PRO A 41 -4.14 8.37 -4.72
C PRO A 41 -4.75 7.06 -4.16
N VAL A 42 -6.07 6.85 -4.24
CA VAL A 42 -6.65 5.59 -3.76
C VAL A 42 -6.27 4.44 -4.69
N TYR A 43 -6.37 4.66 -6.01
CA TYR A 43 -6.01 3.65 -7.00
C TYR A 43 -4.54 3.28 -6.92
N TYR A 44 -3.67 4.27 -6.67
CA TYR A 44 -2.23 4.08 -6.49
C TYR A 44 -1.88 3.12 -5.35
N VAL A 45 -2.60 3.24 -4.22
CA VAL A 45 -2.42 2.37 -3.04
C VAL A 45 -3.08 1.01 -3.24
N GLN A 46 -4.31 0.97 -3.75
CA GLN A 46 -5.03 -0.28 -4.03
C GLN A 46 -4.25 -1.15 -5.03
N TYR A 47 -3.67 -0.52 -6.06
CA TYR A 47 -2.88 -1.20 -7.08
C TYR A 47 -1.60 -1.83 -6.51
N LEU A 48 -0.98 -1.22 -5.48
CA LEU A 48 0.11 -1.87 -4.76
C LEU A 48 -0.36 -3.19 -4.14
N HIS A 49 -1.51 -3.19 -3.46
CA HIS A 49 -2.02 -4.40 -2.80
C HIS A 49 -2.32 -5.49 -3.83
N ALA A 50 -3.05 -5.16 -4.90
CA ALA A 50 -3.35 -6.08 -6.00
C ALA A 50 -2.06 -6.65 -6.64
N ARG A 51 -1.05 -5.80 -6.84
CA ARG A 51 0.25 -6.24 -7.38
C ARG A 51 0.99 -7.18 -6.43
N ALA A 52 1.01 -6.89 -5.13
CA ALA A 52 1.66 -7.76 -4.15
C ALA A 52 1.00 -9.15 -4.12
N ARG A 53 -0.34 -9.20 -4.22
CA ARG A 53 -1.09 -10.47 -4.35
C ARG A 53 -0.76 -11.21 -5.63
N SER A 54 -0.79 -10.52 -6.77
CA SER A 54 -0.47 -11.09 -8.07
C SER A 54 0.96 -11.63 -8.15
N LEU A 55 1.92 -10.95 -7.50
CA LEU A 55 3.31 -11.40 -7.40
C LEU A 55 3.43 -12.73 -6.64
N LEU A 56 2.72 -12.87 -5.52
CA LEU A 56 2.72 -14.10 -4.72
C LEU A 56 2.07 -15.27 -5.49
N GLU A 57 0.95 -15.02 -6.18
CA GLU A 57 0.31 -16.00 -7.06
C GLU A 57 1.27 -16.45 -8.16
N PHE A 58 1.92 -15.49 -8.84
CA PHE A 58 2.92 -15.78 -9.87
C PHE A 58 4.10 -16.59 -9.34
N ALA A 59 4.66 -16.22 -8.18
CA ALA A 59 5.77 -16.95 -7.55
C ALA A 59 5.38 -18.40 -7.23
N SER A 60 4.15 -18.62 -6.76
CA SER A 60 3.63 -19.96 -6.47
C SER A 60 3.58 -20.84 -7.72
N THR A 61 3.28 -20.29 -8.90
CA THR A 61 3.30 -21.08 -10.16
C THR A 61 4.71 -21.54 -10.56
N ARG A 62 5.75 -20.96 -9.94
CA ARG A 62 7.16 -21.31 -10.11
C ARG A 62 7.72 -22.12 -8.95
N GLY A 63 6.88 -22.57 -8.02
CA GLY A 63 7.32 -23.33 -6.83
C GLY A 63 7.99 -22.49 -5.74
N LEU A 64 7.90 -21.15 -5.81
CA LEU A 64 8.45 -20.25 -4.80
C LEU A 64 7.36 -19.79 -3.83
N SER A 65 7.69 -19.73 -2.55
CA SER A 65 6.83 -19.18 -1.50
C SER A 65 7.65 -18.38 -0.47
N PRO A 66 7.05 -17.43 0.24
CA PRO A 66 7.73 -16.70 1.32
C PRO A 66 7.95 -17.55 2.59
N ASP A 67 7.43 -18.77 2.67
CA ASP A 67 7.43 -19.58 3.90
C ASP A 67 8.86 -19.97 4.30
N GLY A 68 9.24 -19.77 5.57
CA GLY A 68 10.60 -20.09 6.02
C GLY A 68 11.70 -19.30 5.29
N ALA A 69 11.36 -18.21 4.59
CA ALA A 69 12.36 -17.32 4.01
C ALA A 69 13.24 -16.71 5.09
N ASP A 70 14.55 -16.60 4.82
CA ASP A 70 15.50 -15.93 5.70
C ASP A 70 15.50 -14.41 5.45
N PRO A 71 14.99 -13.58 6.38
CA PRO A 71 14.97 -12.12 6.20
C PRO A 71 16.36 -11.49 6.14
N SER A 72 17.42 -12.19 6.61
CA SER A 72 18.80 -11.70 6.56
C SER A 72 19.34 -11.53 5.14
N LYS A 73 18.66 -12.14 4.15
CA LYS A 73 18.96 -12.00 2.72
C LYS A 73 18.52 -10.64 2.15
N LEU A 74 17.68 -9.89 2.85
CA LEU A 74 17.32 -8.51 2.51
C LEU A 74 18.47 -7.56 2.83
N LYS A 75 19.26 -7.20 1.82
CA LYS A 75 20.51 -6.43 1.98
C LYS A 75 20.45 -5.04 1.37
N LEU A 76 19.46 -4.77 0.52
CA LEU A 76 19.40 -3.50 -0.20
C LEU A 76 18.97 -2.35 0.73
N PRO A 77 19.50 -1.13 0.53
CA PRO A 77 19.06 0.06 1.28
C PRO A 77 17.55 0.32 1.15
N GLU A 78 16.97 0.06 -0.02
CA GLU A 78 15.53 0.21 -0.30
C GLU A 78 14.70 -0.78 0.53
N GLU A 79 15.15 -2.04 0.65
CA GLU A 79 14.50 -3.07 1.48
C GLU A 79 14.46 -2.63 2.94
N ARG A 80 15.59 -2.11 3.45
CA ARG A 80 15.67 -1.56 4.83
C ARG A 80 14.75 -0.35 5.03
N THR A 81 14.63 0.49 4.01
CA THR A 81 13.77 1.68 4.07
C THR A 81 12.29 1.29 4.17
N ILE A 82 11.86 0.32 3.36
CA ILE A 82 10.50 -0.24 3.41
C ILE A 82 10.24 -0.90 4.76
N LEU A 83 11.16 -1.73 5.25
CA LEU A 83 11.04 -2.39 6.56
C LEU A 83 10.86 -1.38 7.70
N ARG A 84 11.66 -0.30 7.72
CA ARG A 84 11.50 0.77 8.72
C ARG A 84 10.15 1.46 8.62
N LYS A 85 9.68 1.76 7.40
CA LYS A 85 8.36 2.36 7.19
C LYS A 85 7.25 1.44 7.71
N MET A 86 7.36 0.13 7.48
CA MET A 86 6.41 -0.85 8.02
C MET A 86 6.44 -0.94 9.54
N LEU A 87 7.62 -0.90 10.18
CA LEU A 87 7.74 -0.91 11.65
C LEU A 87 7.05 0.29 12.28
N PHE A 88 7.16 1.48 11.66
CA PHE A 88 6.50 2.70 12.13
C PHE A 88 4.96 2.63 12.09
N PHE A 89 4.37 1.64 11.41
CA PHE A 89 2.91 1.53 11.28
C PHE A 89 2.19 1.45 12.64
N GLN A 90 2.78 0.76 13.62
CA GLN A 90 2.15 0.62 14.94
C GLN A 90 2.15 1.95 15.70
N ASP A 91 3.29 2.63 15.75
CA ASP A 91 3.43 3.95 16.37
C ASP A 91 2.47 4.97 15.74
N LEU A 92 2.33 4.92 14.42
CA LEU A 92 1.39 5.76 13.68
C LEU A 92 -0.07 5.51 14.11
N ILE A 93 -0.48 4.25 14.27
CA ILE A 93 -1.84 3.92 14.71
C ILE A 93 -2.10 4.51 16.11
N GLU A 94 -1.13 4.39 17.03
CA GLU A 94 -1.24 4.97 18.36
C GLU A 94 -1.37 6.50 18.31
N GLU A 95 -0.58 7.15 17.46
CA GLU A 95 -0.64 8.60 17.24
C GLU A 95 -2.00 9.03 16.68
N ILE A 96 -2.50 8.35 15.65
CA ILE A 96 -3.80 8.62 15.04
C ILE A 96 -4.92 8.48 16.08
N ALA A 97 -4.89 7.41 16.87
CA ALA A 97 -5.90 7.16 17.90
C ALA A 97 -5.89 8.23 18.99
N ARG A 98 -4.69 8.63 19.45
CA ARG A 98 -4.53 9.64 20.50
C ARG A 98 -4.99 11.03 20.04
N ASN A 99 -4.59 11.42 18.84
CA ASN A 99 -4.77 12.79 18.35
C ASN A 99 -6.03 12.96 17.49
N ARG A 100 -6.74 11.87 17.16
CA ARG A 100 -7.88 11.85 16.23
C ARG A 100 -7.50 12.45 14.87
N SER A 101 -6.35 12.02 14.36
CA SER A 101 -5.75 12.51 13.11
C SER A 101 -5.80 11.46 12.00
N PRO A 102 -7.00 11.01 11.53
CA PRO A 102 -7.11 9.90 10.58
C PRO A 102 -6.44 10.18 9.23
N HIS A 103 -6.22 11.46 8.91
CA HIS A 103 -5.52 11.89 7.70
C HIS A 103 -4.09 11.38 7.59
N LEU A 104 -3.44 11.06 8.71
CA LEU A 104 -2.09 10.51 8.67
C LEU A 104 -2.03 9.11 8.04
N MET A 105 -3.14 8.34 8.07
CA MET A 105 -3.17 6.99 7.49
C MET A 105 -3.07 7.01 5.95
N PRO A 106 -3.91 7.76 5.21
CA PRO A 106 -3.73 7.94 3.78
C PRO A 106 -2.33 8.42 3.37
N HIS A 107 -1.75 9.40 4.07
CA HIS A 107 -0.40 9.90 3.80
C HIS A 107 0.66 8.80 3.97
N TYR A 108 0.57 8.06 5.07
CA TYR A 108 1.44 6.90 5.30
C TYR A 108 1.34 5.85 4.19
N LEU A 109 0.12 5.51 3.77
CA LEU A 109 -0.13 4.53 2.72
C LEU A 109 0.43 4.98 1.37
N LEU A 110 0.29 6.26 1.02
CA LEU A 110 0.87 6.82 -0.21
C LEU A 110 2.39 6.77 -0.19
N GLU A 111 3.01 7.11 0.93
CA GLU A 111 4.46 7.04 1.08
C GLU A 111 4.98 5.60 0.99
N LEU A 112 4.34 4.66 1.70
CA LEU A 112 4.70 3.24 1.61
C LEU A 112 4.51 2.72 0.18
N ALA A 113 3.43 3.15 -0.49
CA ALA A 113 3.20 2.78 -1.87
C ALA A 113 4.27 3.30 -2.82
N SER A 114 4.68 4.55 -2.66
CA SER A 114 5.76 5.14 -3.45
C SER A 114 7.08 4.39 -3.27
N LEU A 115 7.46 4.08 -2.02
CA LEU A 115 8.66 3.31 -1.71
C LEU A 115 8.64 1.93 -2.38
N TYR A 116 7.53 1.19 -2.24
CA TYR A 116 7.42 -0.15 -2.78
C TYR A 116 7.33 -0.17 -4.31
N HIS A 117 6.58 0.75 -4.93
CA HIS A 117 6.50 0.85 -6.39
C HIS A 117 7.88 1.15 -6.99
N ASN A 118 8.66 2.03 -6.36
CA ASN A 118 10.04 2.32 -6.79
C ASN A 118 10.95 1.10 -6.65
N TYR A 119 10.86 0.40 -5.52
CA TYR A 119 11.60 -0.83 -5.28
C TYR A 119 11.25 -1.91 -6.31
N TYR A 120 9.96 -2.16 -6.54
CA TYR A 120 9.47 -3.18 -7.49
C TYR A 120 9.93 -2.90 -8.93
N GLN A 121 10.01 -1.62 -9.33
CA GLN A 121 10.50 -1.25 -10.67
C GLN A 121 11.99 -1.53 -10.86
N LYS A 122 12.80 -1.38 -9.81
CA LYS A 122 14.26 -1.50 -9.87
C LYS A 122 14.76 -2.91 -9.55
N VAL A 123 14.05 -3.63 -8.69
CA VAL A 123 14.51 -4.88 -8.10
C VAL A 123 13.65 -6.04 -8.58
N ARG A 124 14.29 -6.99 -9.25
CA ARG A 124 13.64 -8.24 -9.64
C ARG A 124 13.40 -9.11 -8.40
N ILE A 125 12.13 -9.30 -8.05
CA ILE A 125 11.74 -10.09 -6.87
C ILE A 125 11.85 -11.59 -7.14
N VAL A 126 11.31 -12.07 -8.26
CA VAL A 126 11.49 -13.46 -8.70
C VAL A 126 12.70 -13.55 -9.63
N ALA A 127 13.86 -13.82 -9.04
CA ALA A 127 15.17 -13.89 -9.68
C ALA A 127 15.66 -15.34 -9.77
N GLU A 128 16.90 -15.54 -10.24
CA GLU A 128 17.54 -16.87 -10.30
C GLU A 128 17.92 -17.39 -8.91
N ASP A 129 18.30 -16.49 -7.99
CA ASP A 129 18.56 -16.83 -6.60
C ASP A 129 17.24 -17.02 -5.85
N GLU A 130 16.92 -18.28 -5.54
CA GLU A 130 15.70 -18.64 -4.83
C GLU A 130 15.67 -18.09 -3.40
N GLU A 131 16.79 -18.12 -2.66
CA GLU A 131 16.83 -17.65 -1.26
C GLU A 131 16.51 -16.16 -1.18
N ILE A 132 17.12 -15.35 -2.06
CA ILE A 132 16.83 -13.92 -2.17
C ILE A 132 15.38 -13.71 -2.62
N SER A 133 14.91 -14.50 -3.59
CA SER A 133 13.53 -14.38 -4.08
C SER A 133 12.51 -14.62 -2.97
N ARG A 134 12.70 -15.68 -2.16
CA ARG A 134 11.85 -16.00 -1.00
C ARG A 134 11.83 -14.85 0.01
N ALA A 135 12.99 -14.27 0.33
CA ALA A 135 13.07 -13.14 1.26
C ALA A 135 12.34 -11.88 0.73
N ARG A 136 12.45 -11.60 -0.57
CA ARG A 136 11.76 -10.47 -1.21
C ARG A 136 10.25 -10.69 -1.36
N LEU A 137 9.83 -11.95 -1.55
CA LEU A 137 8.42 -12.34 -1.48
C LEU A 137 7.87 -12.14 -0.06
N LEU A 138 8.65 -12.47 0.97
CA LEU A 138 8.27 -12.20 2.36
C LEU A 138 8.09 -10.70 2.62
N LEU A 139 9.01 -9.86 2.12
CA LEU A 139 8.86 -8.40 2.19
C LEU A 139 7.57 -7.94 1.49
N SER A 140 7.29 -8.45 0.29
CA SER A 140 6.11 -8.10 -0.49
C SER A 140 4.80 -8.52 0.17
N LEU A 141 4.77 -9.71 0.78
CA LEU A 141 3.65 -10.17 1.60
C LEU A 141 3.41 -9.22 2.79
N GLY A 142 4.48 -8.86 3.50
CA GLY A 142 4.41 -7.93 4.62
C GLY A 142 3.86 -6.56 4.22
N VAL A 143 4.38 -5.99 3.13
CA VAL A 143 3.88 -4.72 2.57
C VAL A 143 2.40 -4.81 2.22
N GLY A 144 1.99 -5.87 1.53
CA GLY A 144 0.59 -6.11 1.18
C GLY A 144 -0.32 -6.18 2.42
N ASN A 145 0.12 -6.87 3.48
CA ASN A 145 -0.64 -6.99 4.72
C ASN A 145 -0.79 -5.64 5.44
N VAL A 146 0.27 -4.82 5.50
CA VAL A 146 0.22 -3.48 6.09
C VAL A 146 -0.72 -2.57 5.32
N VAL A 147 -0.63 -2.57 3.99
CA VAL A 147 -1.52 -1.76 3.14
C VAL A 147 -2.97 -2.19 3.29
N LYS A 148 -3.25 -3.50 3.26
CA LYS A 148 -4.60 -4.03 3.50
C LYS A 148 -5.14 -3.56 4.86
N LYS A 149 -4.35 -3.69 5.93
CA LYS A 149 -4.77 -3.27 7.27
C LYS A 149 -5.02 -1.76 7.35
N GLY A 150 -4.16 -0.94 6.74
CA GLY A 150 -4.33 0.50 6.71
C GLY A 150 -5.57 0.94 5.95
N LEU A 151 -5.85 0.33 4.80
CA LEU A 151 -7.06 0.58 4.01
C LEU A 151 -8.33 0.17 4.77
N GLU A 152 -8.33 -1.01 5.41
CA GLU A 152 -9.44 -1.48 6.26
C GLU A 152 -9.76 -0.49 7.40
N LEU A 153 -8.72 0.06 8.05
CA LEU A 153 -8.89 1.02 9.15
C LEU A 153 -9.54 2.34 8.72
N ILE A 154 -9.42 2.72 7.45
CA ILE A 154 -10.05 3.91 6.87
C ILE A 154 -11.31 3.60 6.06
N GLY A 155 -11.76 2.33 6.07
CA GLY A 155 -12.96 1.87 5.38
C GLY A 155 -12.84 1.90 3.85
N VAL A 156 -11.64 1.69 3.32
CA VAL A 156 -11.38 1.59 1.87
C VAL A 156 -11.06 0.13 1.52
N GLU A 157 -11.55 -0.35 0.39
CA GLU A 157 -11.28 -1.73 -0.02
C GLU A 157 -9.83 -1.94 -0.45
N ALA A 158 -9.33 -3.16 -0.21
CA ALA A 158 -8.03 -3.61 -0.64
C ALA A 158 -8.20 -4.73 -1.69
N PRO A 159 -8.39 -4.40 -2.98
CA PRO A 159 -8.69 -5.38 -4.02
C PRO A 159 -7.49 -6.32 -4.22
N GLU A 160 -7.76 -7.62 -4.40
CA GLU A 160 -6.70 -8.60 -4.68
C GLU A 160 -6.26 -8.58 -6.15
N ARG A 161 -7.09 -8.02 -7.04
CA ARG A 161 -6.86 -7.87 -8.49
C ARG A 161 -7.40 -6.53 -8.98
N MET A 162 -6.67 -5.87 -9.88
CA MET A 162 -7.01 -4.60 -10.53
C MET A 162 -6.47 -4.59 -11.95
#